data_AF-A0A353UFQ5-F1
#
_entry.id   AF-A0A353UFQ5-F1
#
_cell.length_a   1.000
_cell.length_b   1.000
_cell.length_c   1.000
_cell.angle_alpha   90.00
_cell.angle_beta   90.00
_cell.angle_gamma   90.00
#
_symmetry.space_group_name_H-M   'P 1'
#
loop_
_entity.id
_entity.type
_entity.pdbx_description
1 polymer ?
#
loop_
_entity_poly.entity_id
_entity_poly.type
_entity_poly.pdbx_seq_one_letter_code
_entity_poly.pdbx_strand_id
1 'polypeptide(L)'
;MTVGMKVYFYMLEPMSEEKMWIKKLDLGVQDFPVEWAEGQEQYQTGTTPRTSDGCGGYYGGHPTYAWRATRILYDGRVKAFSDILKAAYPQVMKSSWNYLNTDEMLNLKMKSQEIRERKRY
;
A
#
# COMPACT_ATOMS: atom_id res chain seq x y z
N MET A 1 5.95 -3.88 3.93
CA MET A 1 4.81 -4.22 3.05
C MET A 1 5.30 -4.19 1.62
N THR A 2 5.05 -5.26 0.85
CA THR A 2 5.47 -5.37 -0.55
C THR A 2 4.29 -5.06 -1.46
N VAL A 3 4.45 -4.16 -2.43
CA VAL A 3 3.36 -3.77 -3.35
C VAL A 3 3.84 -3.88 -4.79
N GLY A 4 3.10 -4.64 -5.60
CA GLY A 4 3.28 -4.72 -7.05
C GLY A 4 2.22 -3.90 -7.78
N MET A 5 2.63 -3.02 -8.70
CA MET A 5 1.70 -2.14 -9.43
C MET A 5 1.77 -2.34 -10.94
N LYS A 6 0.60 -2.58 -11.55
CA LYS A 6 0.41 -2.68 -13.00
C LYS A 6 -0.66 -1.71 -13.45
N VAL A 7 -0.33 -0.85 -14.40
CA VAL A 7 -1.24 0.14 -14.98
C VAL A 7 -1.46 -0.19 -16.45
N TYR A 8 -2.72 -0.18 -16.87
CA TYR A 8 -3.11 -0.41 -18.25
C TYR A 8 -3.79 0.85 -18.80
N PHE A 9 -3.32 1.31 -19.95
CA PHE A 9 -3.91 2.42 -20.68
C PHE A 9 -4.69 1.86 -21.86
N TYR A 10 -5.93 2.31 -22.01
CA TYR A 10 -6.79 1.95 -23.13
C TYR A 10 -7.29 3.22 -23.79
N MET A 11 -7.17 3.31 -25.11
CA MET A 11 -7.88 4.30 -25.90
C MET A 11 -8.93 3.58 -26.74
N LEU A 12 -10.17 4.03 -26.58
CA LEU A 12 -11.36 3.45 -27.18
C LEU A 12 -11.88 4.39 -28.25
N GLU A 13 -12.39 3.84 -29.34
CA GLU A 13 -13.21 4.63 -30.26
C GLU A 13 -14.60 4.81 -29.63
N PRO A 14 -15.10 6.05 -29.50
CA PRO A 14 -16.24 6.34 -28.64
C PRO A 14 -17.59 5.80 -29.13
N MET A 15 -17.75 5.52 -30.43
CA MET A 15 -19.03 5.06 -31.00
C MET A 15 -19.13 3.52 -31.04
N SER A 16 -17.98 2.87 -31.17
CA SER A 16 -17.84 1.42 -31.35
C SER A 16 -17.33 0.69 -30.10
N GLU A 17 -16.84 1.44 -29.11
CA GLU A 17 -16.13 0.95 -27.92
C GLU A 17 -14.91 0.06 -28.26
N GLU A 18 -14.43 0.12 -29.50
CA GLU A 18 -13.35 -0.73 -29.95
C GLU A 18 -12.01 -0.22 -29.41
N LYS A 19 -11.24 -1.14 -28.80
CA LYS A 19 -9.91 -0.84 -28.25
C LYS A 19 -8.92 -0.60 -29.38
N MET A 20 -8.63 0.67 -29.65
CA MET A 20 -7.68 1.07 -30.70
C MET A 20 -6.23 1.06 -30.22
N TRP A 21 -6.03 1.19 -28.91
CA TRP A 21 -4.70 1.35 -28.32
C TRP A 21 -4.66 0.77 -26.92
N ILE A 22 -3.66 -0.07 -26.67
CA ILE A 22 -3.44 -0.70 -25.37
C ILE A 22 -1.95 -0.58 -25.04
N LYS A 23 -1.64 0.08 -23.92
CA LYS A 23 -0.27 0.11 -23.37
C LYS A 23 -0.29 -0.41 -21.94
N LYS A 24 0.72 -1.19 -21.60
CA LYS A 24 0.92 -1.74 -20.26
C LYS A 24 2.15 -1.09 -19.65
N LEU A 25 2.03 -0.64 -18.40
CA LEU A 25 3.12 -0.17 -17.58
C LEU A 25 3.21 -1.07 -16.35
N ASP A 26 4.37 -1.69 -16.16
CA ASP A 26 4.67 -2.49 -14.97
C ASP A 26 5.69 -1.72 -14.15
N LEU A 27 5.32 -1.36 -12.91
CA LEU A 27 6.17 -0.60 -12.00
C LEU A 27 6.99 -1.52 -11.07
N GLY A 28 6.90 -2.83 -11.30
CA GLY A 28 7.58 -3.84 -10.49
C GLY A 28 7.00 -3.98 -9.09
N VAL A 29 7.75 -4.69 -8.24
CA VAL A 29 7.44 -4.87 -6.81
C VAL A 29 8.35 -3.93 -6.02
N GLN A 30 7.75 -3.12 -5.16
CA GLN A 30 8.46 -2.18 -4.30
C GLN A 30 8.15 -2.48 -2.83
N ASP A 31 9.18 -2.33 -2.00
CA ASP A 31 9.09 -2.54 -0.56
C ASP A 31 8.93 -1.22 0.17
N PHE A 32 7.85 -1.13 0.94
CA PHE A 32 7.56 0.02 1.78
C PHE A 32 7.67 -0.40 3.25
N PRO A 33 8.55 0.23 4.04
CA PRO A 33 8.63 -0.05 5.47
C PRO A 33 7.30 0.38 6.12
N VAL A 34 6.69 -0.54 6.87
CA VAL A 34 5.49 -0.24 7.65
C VAL A 34 5.85 -0.40 9.11
N GLU A 35 5.88 0.71 9.81
CA GLU A 35 6.05 0.74 11.25
C GLU A 35 4.67 0.69 11.92
N TRP A 36 4.57 -0.10 12.98
CA TRP A 36 3.40 -0.13 13.85
C TRP A 36 3.87 -0.13 15.29
N ALA A 37 3.14 0.57 16.15
CA ALA A 37 3.43 0.62 17.58
C ALA A 37 2.19 0.21 18.36
N GLU A 38 2.37 -0.76 19.26
CA GLU A 38 1.37 -1.18 20.23
C GLU A 38 1.67 -0.57 21.60
N GLY A 39 0.62 -0.08 22.26
CA GLY A 39 0.70 0.36 23.64
C GLY A 39 0.77 -0.85 24.58
N GLN A 40 1.74 -0.84 25.47
CA GLN A 40 1.84 -1.80 26.56
C GLN A 40 1.40 -1.17 27.87
N GLU A 41 0.54 -1.88 28.59
CA GLU A 41 0.13 -1.50 29.94
C GLU A 41 0.71 -2.53 30.93
N GLN A 42 1.28 -2.02 32.01
CA GLN A 42 1.75 -2.83 33.13
C GLN A 42 0.59 -3.10 34.08
N TYR A 43 0.36 -4.37 34.42
CA TYR A 43 -0.66 -4.76 35.38
C TYR A 43 -0.08 -5.70 36.43
N GLN A 44 -0.64 -5.68 37.63
CA GLN A 44 -0.22 -6.57 38.72
C GLN A 44 -0.77 -7.98 38.46
N THR A 45 0.11 -8.97 38.36
CA THR A 45 -0.24 -10.38 38.14
C THR A 45 -0.39 -11.18 39.43
N GLY A 46 0.14 -10.65 40.53
CA GLY A 46 0.08 -11.34 41.82
C GLY A 46 1.04 -10.74 42.82
N THR A 47 1.44 -11.58 43.77
CA THR A 47 2.36 -11.24 44.85
C THR A 47 3.32 -12.40 45.02
N THR A 48 4.61 -12.11 45.14
CA THR A 48 5.61 -13.15 45.44
C THR A 48 5.24 -13.86 46.75
N PRO A 49 5.39 -15.20 46.82
CA PRO A 49 5.15 -15.93 48.06
C PRO A 49 5.99 -15.34 49.20
N ARG A 50 5.38 -15.15 50.38
CA ARG A 50 6.14 -14.81 51.58
C ARG A 50 6.87 -16.06 52.04
N THR A 51 8.19 -16.07 51.87
CA THR A 51 9.06 -17.09 52.44
C THR A 51 9.65 -16.57 53.75
N SER A 52 9.49 -17.36 54.80
CA SER A 52 10.18 -17.15 56.09
C SER A 52 11.56 -17.78 55.99
N ASP A 53 12.59 -17.06 56.47
CA ASP A 53 13.95 -17.58 56.59
C ASP A 53 14.17 -18.41 57.86
N GLY A 54 13.14 -18.58 58.69
CA GLY A 54 13.20 -19.33 59.95
C GLY A 54 13.88 -18.59 61.11
N CYS A 55 14.44 -17.40 60.89
CA CYS A 55 15.08 -16.57 61.92
C CYS A 55 14.32 -15.25 62.20
N GLY A 56 13.05 -15.19 61.81
CA GLY A 56 12.18 -14.02 61.99
C GLY A 56 12.23 -13.01 60.82
N GLY A 57 13.02 -13.29 59.78
CA GLY A 57 13.01 -12.55 58.52
C GLY A 57 11.93 -13.08 57.58
N TYR A 58 11.11 -12.18 57.06
CA TYR A 58 10.17 -12.49 55.97
C TYR A 58 10.66 -11.79 54.70
N TYR A 59 10.90 -12.57 53.65
CA TYR A 59 11.21 -12.06 52.32
C TYR A 59 10.06 -12.39 51.36
N GLY A 60 9.77 -11.48 50.43
CA GLY A 60 8.63 -11.61 49.51
C GLY A 60 7.36 -10.90 49.97
N GLY A 61 6.29 -11.03 49.20
CA GLY A 61 5.09 -10.17 49.30
C GLY A 61 5.18 -8.88 48.48
N HIS A 62 6.16 -8.78 47.58
CA HIS A 62 6.21 -7.70 46.59
C HIS A 62 5.25 -8.00 45.44
N PRO A 63 4.53 -6.98 44.93
CA PRO A 63 3.68 -7.12 43.76
C PRO A 63 4.51 -7.55 42.55
N THR A 64 4.06 -8.58 41.86
CA THR A 64 4.62 -8.99 40.58
C THR A 64 3.83 -8.34 39.46
N TYR A 65 4.52 -7.89 38.42
CA TYR A 65 3.92 -7.21 37.28
C TYR A 65 4.14 -7.98 35.99
N ALA A 66 3.18 -7.93 35.08
CA ALA A 66 3.34 -8.33 33.70
C ALA A 66 2.87 -7.23 32.75
N TRP A 67 3.24 -7.37 31.49
CA TRP A 67 2.88 -6.45 30.42
C TRP A 67 1.81 -7.10 29.55
N ARG A 68 0.78 -6.34 29.19
CA ARG A 68 -0.20 -6.75 28.18
C ARG A 68 -0.23 -5.73 27.04
N ALA A 69 -0.39 -6.24 25.81
CA ALA A 69 -0.77 -5.40 24.68
C ALA A 69 -2.19 -4.87 24.92
N THR A 70 -2.39 -3.57 24.71
CA THR A 70 -3.70 -2.93 24.95
C THR A 70 -4.34 -2.46 23.67
N ARG A 71 -3.78 -1.43 23.04
CA ARG A 71 -4.30 -0.80 21.84
C ARG A 71 -3.17 -0.42 20.90
N ILE A 72 -3.47 -0.39 19.61
CA ILE A 72 -2.57 0.13 18.58
C ILE A 72 -2.46 1.64 18.81
N LEU A 73 -1.23 2.13 19.02
CA LEU A 73 -0.94 3.56 19.20
C LEU A 73 -0.65 4.24 17.86
N TYR A 74 -0.04 3.51 16.94
CA TYR A 74 0.33 4.03 15.62
C TYR A 74 0.18 2.94 14.56
N ASP A 75 -0.53 3.27 13.48
CA ASP A 75 -0.63 2.46 12.28
C ASP A 75 0.03 3.18 11.09
N GLY A 76 1.22 2.72 10.71
CA GLY A 76 1.97 3.25 9.58
C GLY A 76 1.40 2.89 8.21
N ARG A 77 0.35 2.06 8.11
CA ARG A 77 -0.24 1.64 6.82
C ARG A 77 -0.77 2.83 6.02
N VAL A 78 -1.43 3.79 6.67
CA VAL A 78 -1.98 4.99 6.00
C VAL A 78 -0.85 5.82 5.38
N LYS A 79 0.25 5.99 6.12
CA LYS A 79 1.44 6.69 5.64
C LYS A 79 2.09 5.93 4.48
N ALA A 80 2.21 4.61 4.60
CA ALA A 80 2.76 3.76 3.54
C ALA A 80 1.96 3.87 2.23
N PHE A 81 0.63 3.95 2.27
CA PHE A 81 -0.19 4.20 1.08
C PHE A 81 0.09 5.57 0.43
N SER A 82 0.26 6.62 1.24
CA SER A 82 0.64 7.94 0.72
C SER A 82 2.00 7.89 0.03
N ASP A 83 2.97 7.19 0.61
CA ASP A 83 4.32 7.08 0.09
C ASP A 83 4.37 6.23 -1.20
N ILE A 84 3.55 5.16 -1.30
CA ILE A 84 3.34 4.39 -2.53
C ILE A 84 2.85 5.32 -3.65
N LEU A 85 1.80 6.11 -3.39
CA LEU A 85 1.22 6.99 -4.40
C LEU A 85 2.21 8.06 -4.85
N LYS A 86 2.97 8.65 -3.92
CA LYS A 86 4.00 9.65 -4.24
C LYS A 86 5.11 9.08 -5.12
N ALA A 87 5.51 7.83 -4.92
CA ALA A 87 6.51 7.16 -5.73
C ALA A 87 5.98 6.76 -7.12
N ALA A 88 4.77 6.19 -7.17
CA ALA A 88 4.19 5.67 -8.40
C ALA A 88 3.70 6.77 -9.35
N TYR A 89 3.05 7.82 -8.83
CA TYR A 89 2.43 8.87 -9.62
C TYR A 89 3.35 9.51 -10.69
N PRO A 90 4.57 10.00 -10.35
CA PRO A 90 5.44 10.62 -11.35
C PRO A 90 5.90 9.62 -12.43
N GLN A 91 6.09 8.34 -12.09
CA GLN A 91 6.50 7.31 -13.06
C GLN A 91 5.36 7.00 -14.03
N VAL A 92 4.14 6.86 -13.53
CA VAL A 92 2.93 6.68 -14.34
C VAL A 92 2.75 7.88 -15.28
N MET A 93 2.76 9.11 -14.74
CA MET A 93 2.51 10.31 -15.54
C MET A 93 3.58 10.54 -16.61
N LYS A 94 4.86 10.32 -16.29
CA LYS A 94 5.95 10.40 -17.28
C LYS A 94 5.74 9.41 -18.42
N SER A 95 5.33 8.18 -18.09
CA SER A 95 5.09 7.14 -19.09
C SER A 95 3.85 7.45 -19.93
N SER A 96 2.77 7.93 -19.30
CA SER A 96 1.56 8.41 -20.00
C SER A 96 1.89 9.53 -20.97
N TRP A 97 2.71 10.50 -20.57
CA TRP A 97 3.10 11.60 -21.45
C TRP A 97 3.92 11.12 -22.64
N ASN A 98 4.89 10.23 -22.42
CA ASN A 98 5.68 9.63 -23.49
C ASN A 98 4.82 8.81 -24.47
N TYR A 99 3.75 8.18 -23.97
CA TYR A 99 2.83 7.42 -24.80
C TYR A 99 1.89 8.33 -25.61
N LEU A 100 1.60 9.54 -25.14
CA LEU A 100 0.79 10.54 -25.83
C LEU A 100 1.63 11.42 -26.79
N ASN A 101 2.54 10.81 -27.55
CA ASN A 101 3.29 11.52 -28.58
C ASN A 101 2.40 11.90 -29.77
N THR A 102 2.70 13.03 -30.40
CA THR A 102 1.94 13.57 -31.54
C THR A 102 1.81 12.57 -32.68
N ASP A 103 2.86 11.81 -32.97
CA ASP A 103 2.88 10.83 -34.06
C ASP A 103 2.01 9.61 -33.75
N GLU A 104 1.98 9.14 -32.49
CA GLU A 104 1.05 8.09 -32.07
C GLU A 104 -0.41 8.56 -32.17
N MET A 105 -0.69 9.80 -31.78
CA MET A 105 -2.04 10.38 -31.86
C MET A 105 -2.52 10.55 -33.30
N LEU A 106 -1.64 10.96 -34.22
CA LEU A 106 -1.96 11.06 -35.65
C LEU A 106 -2.28 9.67 -36.24
N ASN A 107 -1.50 8.65 -35.89
CA ASN A 107 -1.77 7.28 -36.32
C ASN A 107 -3.11 6.75 -35.77
N LEU A 108 -3.48 7.08 -34.54
CA LEU A 108 -4.78 6.70 -33.98
C LEU A 108 -5.95 7.41 -34.67
N LYS A 109 -5.77 8.66 -35.10
CA LYS A 109 -6.79 9.38 -35.87
C LYS A 109 -7.06 8.69 -37.21
N MET A 110 -6.01 8.27 -37.93
CA MET A 110 -6.17 7.51 -39.18
C MET A 110 -6.89 6.18 -38.94
N LYS A 111 -6.48 5.42 -37.91
CA LYS A 111 -7.16 4.15 -37.54
C LYS A 111 -8.63 4.36 -37.19
N SER A 112 -8.96 5.45 -36.48
CA SER A 112 -10.35 5.78 -36.15
C SER A 112 -11.18 6.09 -37.40
N GLN A 113 -10.60 6.79 -38.38
CA GLN A 113 -11.26 7.07 -39.66
C GLN A 113 -11.50 5.77 -40.45
N GLU A 114 -10.50 4.90 -40.55
CA GLU A 114 -10.66 3.58 -41.21
C GLU A 114 -11.75 2.73 -40.55
N ILE A 115 -11.85 2.73 -39.22
CA ILE A 115 -12.88 1.98 -38.49
C ILE A 115 -14.28 2.55 -38.79
N ARG A 116 -14.43 3.87 -38.86
CA ARG A 116 -15.70 4.53 -39.20
C ARG A 116 -16.10 4.36 -40.66
N GLU A 117 -15.14 4.28 -41.57
CA GLU A 117 -15.41 3.99 -42.97
C GLU A 117 -15.85 2.53 -43.19
N ARG A 118 -15.26 1.60 -42.42
CA ARG A 118 -15.62 0.17 -42.46
C ARG A 118 -16.95 -0.12 -41.79
N LYS A 119 -17.17 0.43 -40.60
CA LYS A 119 -18.45 0.34 -39.90
C LYS A 119 -19.23 1.60 -40.27
N ARG A 120 -19.96 1.56 -41.38
CA ARG A 120 -20.93 2.62 -41.70
C ARG A 120 -21.88 2.74 -40.51
N TYR A 121 -21.68 3.77 -39.70
CA TYR A 121 -22.62 4.23 -38.69
C TYR A 121 -23.65 5.15 -39.35
#